data_AF-D3IK98-F1
#
_entry.id   AF-D3IK98-F1
#
_cell.length_a   1.000
_cell.length_b   1.000
_cell.length_c   1.000
_cell.angle_alpha   90.00
_cell.angle_beta   90.00
_cell.angle_gamma   90.00
#
_symmetry.space_group_name_H-M   'P 1'
#
loop_
_entity.id
_entity.type
_entity.pdbx_description
1 polymer ?
#
loop_
_entity_poly.entity_id
_entity_poly.type
_entity_poly.pdbx_seq_one_letter_code
_entity_poly.pdbx_strand_id
1 'polypeptide(L)'
;MTRPIYTLTLLFFVLTTICARNKKADANCIGNIFPATETDSTQLYIEEEDKTDYSKFAIQPIRVDTIWGDWEIHAHQFYDGNKFTYDKETHADYAVRFNVFKGGKPVFKGYKVNSKSLMGPNYIKGFELGLFEQFEITPTSVYIGFGYCEPETDNCLEKVLALNADGTVRKYETSIASAEGDIDMYVTDIYWLYTLYVNELSLATPNAASIQKVLNKYCTTDFAKRLQRETLKKNLLLGSDQFDYQWLRSLEVHLMDEKTNTCIVNYKRADGKMVYKRIHLQLKPETEYEYLVSGVSDATEKDLPTM
;
A
#
# COMPACT_ATOMS: atom_id res chain seq x y z
N MET A 1 12.67 36.76 -5.40
CA MET A 1 11.29 36.64 -5.90
C MET A 1 10.61 35.62 -5.00
N THR A 2 9.91 36.12 -3.99
CA THR A 2 9.29 35.35 -2.90
C THR A 2 8.14 34.50 -3.46
N ARG A 3 8.33 33.18 -3.47
CA ARG A 3 7.27 32.22 -3.77
C ARG A 3 6.30 32.16 -2.58
N PRO A 4 4.98 32.24 -2.79
CA PRO A 4 4.02 32.06 -1.72
C PRO A 4 4.05 30.61 -1.23
N ILE A 5 4.11 30.44 0.10
CA ILE A 5 3.86 29.16 0.77
C ILE A 5 2.36 28.94 0.66
N TYR A 6 1.93 28.09 -0.27
CA TYR A 6 0.55 27.61 -0.30
C TYR A 6 0.43 26.56 0.80
N THR A 7 -0.18 26.94 1.92
CA THR A 7 -0.81 25.97 2.82
C THR A 7 -1.88 25.23 2.03
N LEU A 8 -1.53 24.05 1.54
CA LEU A 8 -2.48 23.09 0.99
C LEU A 8 -3.20 22.49 2.20
N THR A 9 -4.38 23.01 2.53
CA THR A 9 -5.27 22.37 3.49
C THR A 9 -5.77 21.09 2.83
N LEU A 10 -5.08 19.97 3.05
CA LEU A 10 -5.64 18.66 2.75
C LEU A 10 -6.83 18.47 3.71
N LEU A 11 -8.04 18.66 3.18
CA LEU A 11 -9.21 18.03 3.78
C LEU A 11 -9.01 16.52 3.62
N PHE A 12 -8.51 15.87 4.65
CA PHE A 12 -8.83 14.47 4.88
C PHE A 12 -10.36 14.38 4.92
N PHE A 13 -10.96 13.89 3.84
CA PHE A 13 -12.35 13.47 3.86
C PHE A 13 -12.43 12.26 4.79
N VAL A 14 -12.59 12.50 6.08
CA VAL A 14 -13.17 11.50 6.97
C VAL A 14 -14.62 11.35 6.52
N LEU A 15 -14.87 10.45 5.58
CA LEU A 15 -16.22 9.96 5.29
C LEU A 15 -16.67 9.11 6.48
N THR A 16 -17.02 9.78 7.58
CA THR A 16 -17.78 9.14 8.66
C THR A 16 -19.18 8.84 8.15
N THR A 17 -19.36 7.67 7.55
CA THR A 17 -20.68 7.05 7.55
C THR A 17 -20.85 6.35 8.89
N ILE A 18 -21.42 7.08 9.84
CA ILE A 18 -21.90 6.54 11.11
C ILE A 18 -23.07 5.59 10.78
N CYS A 19 -22.79 4.29 10.66
CA CYS A 19 -23.85 3.28 10.72
C CYS A 19 -24.20 3.03 12.18
N ALA A 20 -25.13 3.84 12.71
CA ALA A 20 -25.78 3.58 13.98
C ALA A 20 -26.54 2.24 13.91
N ARG A 21 -26.15 1.31 14.77
CA ARG A 21 -26.74 -0.04 14.90
C ARG A 21 -28.17 0.06 15.45
N ASN A 22 -29.17 0.02 14.58
CA ASN A 22 -30.53 -0.31 14.99
C ASN A 22 -30.95 -1.67 14.41
N LYS A 23 -31.39 -2.55 15.31
CA LYS A 23 -31.92 -3.89 15.03
C LYS A 23 -33.08 -3.83 14.03
N LYS A 24 -32.82 -4.16 12.78
CA LYS A 24 -33.62 -5.04 11.90
C LYS A 24 -32.93 -5.06 10.54
N ALA A 25 -33.07 -6.19 9.84
CA ALA A 25 -32.49 -6.43 8.54
C ALA A 25 -32.67 -5.22 7.61
N ASP A 26 -31.56 -4.72 7.08
CA ASP A 26 -31.52 -4.07 5.78
C ASP A 26 -30.07 -4.10 5.28
N ALA A 27 -29.90 -4.73 4.12
CA ALA A 27 -28.71 -4.67 3.32
C ALA A 27 -28.54 -3.23 2.81
N ASN A 28 -27.44 -2.57 3.19
CA ASN A 28 -26.71 -1.59 2.37
C ASN A 28 -25.61 -0.91 3.20
N CYS A 29 -24.38 -1.39 3.04
CA CYS A 29 -23.15 -0.62 3.28
C CYS A 29 -22.26 -0.84 2.06
N ILE A 30 -21.98 0.24 1.33
CA ILE A 30 -21.11 0.38 0.14
C ILE A 30 -21.21 -0.77 -0.87
N GLY A 31 -22.14 -0.62 -1.81
CA GLY A 31 -22.26 -1.49 -2.97
C GLY A 31 -21.08 -1.35 -3.95
N ASN A 32 -20.38 -2.46 -4.16
CA ASN A 32 -19.81 -2.94 -5.42
C ASN A 32 -19.28 -1.90 -6.43
N ILE A 33 -17.95 -1.72 -6.46
CA ILE A 33 -17.23 -1.23 -7.67
C ILE A 33 -16.73 -2.39 -8.56
N PHE A 34 -17.03 -3.65 -8.23
CA PHE A 34 -16.76 -4.78 -9.11
C PHE A 34 -17.98 -5.69 -9.24
N PRO A 35 -18.33 -6.17 -10.45
CA PRO A 35 -19.48 -7.06 -10.63
C PRO A 35 -19.22 -8.39 -9.91
N ALA A 36 -19.98 -8.62 -8.84
CA ALA A 36 -20.02 -9.91 -8.17
C ALA A 36 -20.66 -10.93 -9.12
N THR A 37 -19.97 -12.04 -9.38
CA THR A 37 -20.58 -13.23 -9.96
C THR A 37 -21.02 -14.12 -8.80
N GLU A 38 -22.33 -14.32 -8.67
CA GLU A 38 -22.90 -15.25 -7.69
C GLU A 38 -22.41 -16.67 -7.98
N THR A 39 -21.63 -17.23 -7.06
CA THR A 39 -21.59 -18.68 -6.85
C THR A 39 -21.76 -18.96 -5.37
N ASP A 40 -22.71 -19.85 -5.10
CA ASP A 40 -23.13 -20.41 -3.82
C ASP A 40 -21.91 -20.86 -2.99
N SER A 41 -21.40 -19.97 -2.14
CA SER A 41 -20.29 -20.24 -1.24
C SER A 41 -20.81 -20.17 0.19
N THR A 42 -20.83 -21.33 0.86
CA THR A 42 -20.88 -21.40 2.32
C THR A 42 -19.84 -20.43 2.88
N GLN A 43 -20.27 -19.41 3.62
CA GLN A 43 -19.39 -18.45 4.28
C GLN A 43 -18.34 -19.20 5.11
N LEU A 44 -17.07 -19.16 4.68
CA LEU A 44 -15.99 -19.96 5.26
C LEU A 44 -15.48 -19.36 6.58
N TYR A 45 -15.63 -18.05 6.74
CA TYR A 45 -15.24 -17.31 7.92
C TYR A 45 -16.43 -17.12 8.88
N ILE A 46 -16.25 -17.60 10.12
CA ILE A 46 -17.11 -17.26 11.25
C ILE A 46 -16.36 -16.22 12.08
N GLU A 47 -16.97 -15.04 12.21
CA GLU A 47 -16.43 -13.93 12.97
C GLU A 47 -16.32 -14.28 14.46
N GLU A 48 -15.17 -13.95 15.07
CA GLU A 48 -15.04 -14.02 16.53
C GLU A 48 -15.82 -12.89 17.18
N GLU A 49 -16.52 -13.20 18.28
CA GLU A 49 -17.29 -12.20 19.02
C GLU A 49 -16.37 -11.15 19.66
N ASP A 50 -16.47 -9.90 19.22
CA ASP A 50 -15.81 -8.76 19.85
C ASP A 50 -16.79 -8.00 20.76
N LYS A 51 -16.45 -7.93 22.06
CA LYS A 51 -17.26 -7.28 23.12
C LYS A 51 -16.75 -5.91 23.49
N THR A 52 -15.77 -5.39 22.77
CA THR A 52 -15.17 -4.09 23.08
C THR A 52 -16.19 -2.98 22.85
N ASP A 53 -16.38 -2.13 23.87
CA ASP A 53 -17.06 -0.86 23.69
C ASP A 53 -16.10 0.16 23.05
N TYR A 54 -16.28 0.38 21.75
CA TYR A 54 -15.49 1.30 20.93
C TYR A 54 -15.96 2.76 21.03
N SER A 55 -17.12 3.04 21.63
CA SER A 55 -17.68 4.41 21.71
C SER A 55 -16.81 5.40 22.52
N LYS A 56 -15.90 4.87 23.33
CA LYS A 56 -14.95 5.63 24.13
C LYS A 56 -13.68 6.07 23.38
N PHE A 57 -13.46 5.55 22.17
CA PHE A 57 -12.26 5.85 21.38
C PHE A 57 -12.55 6.92 20.33
N ALA A 58 -11.56 7.80 20.11
CA ALA A 58 -11.62 8.88 19.12
C ALA A 58 -11.91 8.35 17.71
N ILE A 59 -11.23 7.27 17.33
CA ILE A 59 -11.36 6.64 16.01
C ILE A 59 -12.00 5.27 16.15
N GLN A 60 -12.97 4.96 15.29
CA GLN A 60 -13.62 3.65 15.24
C GLN A 60 -12.80 2.66 14.39
N PRO A 61 -12.81 1.35 14.73
CA PRO A 61 -12.05 0.35 14.00
C PRO A 61 -12.60 0.18 12.57
N ILE A 62 -11.69 0.01 11.61
CA ILE A 62 -12.03 -0.27 10.21
C ILE A 62 -12.18 -1.79 9.98
N ARG A 63 -13.11 -2.14 9.09
CA ARG A 63 -13.38 -3.50 8.66
C ARG A 63 -13.44 -3.58 7.14
N VAL A 64 -12.68 -4.51 6.57
CA VAL A 64 -12.70 -4.83 5.14
C VAL A 64 -13.07 -6.29 4.96
N ASP A 65 -14.19 -6.54 4.29
CA ASP A 65 -14.61 -7.87 3.81
C ASP A 65 -14.74 -7.78 2.29
N THR A 66 -13.97 -8.58 1.55
CA THR A 66 -13.99 -8.53 0.08
C THR A 66 -13.73 -9.89 -0.55
N ILE A 67 -14.30 -10.08 -1.73
CA ILE A 67 -14.07 -11.24 -2.59
C ILE A 67 -13.54 -10.74 -3.93
N TRP A 68 -12.42 -11.30 -4.39
CA TRP A 68 -11.85 -10.95 -5.69
C TRP A 68 -11.30 -12.18 -6.40
N GLY A 69 -11.95 -12.56 -7.51
CA GLY A 69 -11.63 -13.80 -8.21
C GLY A 69 -11.84 -14.99 -7.27
N ASP A 70 -10.78 -15.73 -6.98
CA ASP A 70 -10.77 -16.86 -6.05
C ASP A 70 -10.33 -16.48 -4.62
N TRP A 71 -10.11 -15.21 -4.33
CA TRP A 71 -9.79 -14.72 -2.99
C TRP A 71 -11.04 -14.33 -2.20
N GLU A 72 -11.05 -14.67 -0.91
CA GLU A 72 -11.97 -14.17 0.12
C GLU A 72 -11.11 -13.60 1.26
N ILE A 73 -11.31 -12.34 1.61
CA ILE A 73 -10.43 -11.59 2.51
C ILE A 73 -11.25 -10.85 3.56
N HIS A 74 -10.87 -11.05 4.82
CA HIS A 74 -11.41 -10.37 5.98
C HIS A 74 -10.25 -9.72 6.74
N ALA A 75 -10.21 -8.40 6.81
CA ALA A 75 -9.20 -7.62 7.51
C ALA A 75 -9.88 -6.65 8.49
N HIS A 76 -9.81 -6.95 9.78
CA HIS A 76 -10.59 -6.24 10.81
C HIS A 76 -9.66 -5.63 11.84
N GLN A 77 -9.77 -4.32 12.05
CA GLN A 77 -9.15 -3.68 13.20
C GLN A 77 -9.91 -4.07 14.48
N PHE A 78 -9.17 -4.29 15.55
CA PHE A 78 -9.73 -4.59 16.87
C PHE A 78 -8.85 -4.03 17.98
N TYR A 79 -9.47 -3.73 19.12
CA TYR A 79 -8.76 -3.26 20.30
C TYR A 79 -8.01 -4.41 20.97
N ASP A 80 -6.68 -4.34 21.02
CA ASP A 80 -5.85 -5.39 21.61
C ASP A 80 -5.27 -5.03 23.00
N GLY A 81 -5.82 -4.00 23.63
CA GLY A 81 -5.45 -3.53 24.97
C GLY A 81 -4.59 -2.25 24.98
N ASN A 82 -4.04 -1.84 23.83
CA ASN A 82 -3.16 -0.67 23.74
C ASN A 82 -3.94 0.61 23.45
N LYS A 83 -3.79 1.61 24.31
CA LYS A 83 -4.43 2.92 24.17
C LYS A 83 -3.54 4.03 24.73
N PHE A 84 -3.80 5.25 24.32
CA PHE A 84 -3.14 6.44 24.83
C PHE A 84 -4.11 7.63 24.83
N THR A 85 -3.71 8.72 25.48
CA THR A 85 -4.47 9.96 25.51
C THR A 85 -3.76 11.01 24.68
N TYR A 86 -4.49 11.62 23.76
CA TYR A 86 -4.06 12.75 22.95
C TYR A 86 -5.17 13.81 22.99
N ASP A 87 -4.82 15.07 23.21
CA ASP A 87 -5.74 16.19 23.49
C ASP A 87 -7.05 15.85 24.24
N LYS A 88 -6.93 15.12 25.36
CA LYS A 88 -8.04 14.67 26.24
C LYS A 88 -8.95 13.59 25.64
N GLU A 89 -8.71 13.18 24.41
CA GLU A 89 -9.37 12.03 23.78
C GLU A 89 -8.60 10.74 24.06
N THR A 90 -9.30 9.61 24.05
CA THR A 90 -8.67 8.30 24.19
C THR A 90 -8.53 7.67 22.80
N HIS A 91 -7.31 7.41 22.38
CA HIS A 91 -7.01 6.72 21.13
C HIS A 91 -6.69 5.27 21.40
N ALA A 92 -7.21 4.37 20.58
CA ALA A 92 -6.83 2.97 20.58
C ALA A 92 -5.73 2.75 19.54
N ASP A 93 -4.61 2.15 19.97
CA ASP A 93 -3.61 1.64 19.05
C ASP A 93 -4.08 0.26 18.57
N TYR A 94 -4.95 0.25 17.56
CA TYR A 94 -5.59 -0.98 17.08
C TYR A 94 -4.60 -2.00 16.53
N ALA A 95 -4.95 -3.27 16.66
CA ALA A 95 -4.34 -4.34 15.89
C ALA A 95 -5.28 -4.74 14.74
N VAL A 96 -4.75 -5.41 13.73
CA VAL A 96 -5.52 -5.92 12.59
C VAL A 96 -5.44 -7.43 12.53
N ARG A 97 -6.58 -8.07 12.37
CA ARG A 97 -6.71 -9.52 12.17
C ARG A 97 -7.11 -9.82 10.74
N PHE A 98 -6.38 -10.75 10.13
CA PHE A 98 -6.58 -11.22 8.78
C PHE A 98 -7.07 -12.66 8.76
N ASN A 99 -8.17 -12.90 8.04
CA ASN A 99 -8.59 -14.20 7.57
C ASN A 99 -8.67 -14.14 6.06
N VAL A 100 -7.80 -14.87 5.38
CA VAL A 100 -7.65 -14.85 3.92
C VAL A 100 -7.75 -16.27 3.40
N PHE A 101 -8.63 -16.47 2.44
CA PHE A 101 -8.89 -17.73 1.77
C PHE A 101 -8.61 -17.56 0.28
N LYS A 102 -8.13 -18.63 -0.35
CA LYS A 102 -7.93 -18.72 -1.80
C LYS A 102 -8.48 -20.03 -2.33
N GLY A 103 -9.35 -19.98 -3.33
CA GLY A 103 -10.07 -21.15 -3.86
C GLY A 103 -10.82 -21.91 -2.76
N GLY A 104 -11.39 -21.19 -1.79
CA GLY A 104 -12.08 -21.74 -0.63
C GLY A 104 -11.19 -22.40 0.43
N LYS A 105 -9.86 -22.28 0.34
CA LYS A 105 -8.91 -22.82 1.33
C LYS A 105 -8.27 -21.71 2.14
N PRO A 106 -8.15 -21.83 3.48
CA PRO A 106 -7.50 -20.81 4.28
C PRO A 106 -6.00 -20.73 3.94
N VAL A 107 -5.54 -19.53 3.58
CA VAL A 107 -4.12 -19.19 3.43
C VAL A 107 -3.60 -18.56 4.73
N PHE A 108 -4.38 -17.63 5.29
CA PHE A 108 -4.11 -17.02 6.58
C PHE A 108 -5.36 -17.11 7.46
N LYS A 109 -5.23 -17.65 8.67
CA LYS A 109 -6.34 -17.77 9.63
C LYS A 109 -5.96 -17.09 10.94
N GLY A 110 -6.65 -16.01 11.27
CA GLY A 110 -6.37 -15.20 12.45
C GLY A 110 -4.97 -14.56 12.45
N TYR A 111 -4.38 -14.31 11.28
CA TYR A 111 -3.06 -13.68 11.20
C TYR A 111 -3.16 -12.26 11.76
N LYS A 112 -2.41 -11.97 12.81
CA LYS A 112 -2.49 -10.70 13.54
C LYS A 112 -1.28 -9.81 13.23
N VAL A 113 -1.55 -8.54 12.96
CA VAL A 113 -0.54 -7.47 12.90
C VAL A 113 -0.91 -6.38 13.90
N ASN A 114 0.07 -5.87 14.62
CA ASN A 114 -0.05 -4.64 15.41
C ASN A 114 1.11 -3.69 15.11
N SER A 115 1.01 -2.47 15.61
CA SER A 115 1.94 -1.35 15.38
C SER A 115 3.38 -1.73 15.65
N LYS A 116 3.64 -2.39 16.78
CA LYS A 116 4.99 -2.86 17.14
C LYS A 116 5.52 -3.91 16.15
N SER A 117 4.68 -4.86 15.73
CA SER A 117 5.08 -5.89 14.78
C SER A 117 5.33 -5.33 13.37
N LEU A 118 4.62 -4.27 12.98
CA LEU A 118 4.69 -3.70 11.64
C LEU A 118 5.82 -2.67 11.51
N MET A 119 6.02 -1.83 12.53
CA MET A 119 7.04 -0.78 12.54
C MET A 119 8.41 -1.27 13.02
N GLY A 120 8.45 -2.31 13.84
CA GLY A 120 9.71 -2.84 14.38
C GLY A 120 10.48 -1.76 15.14
N PRO A 121 11.75 -1.44 14.74
CA PRO A 121 12.54 -0.38 15.36
C PRO A 121 11.93 1.03 15.26
N ASN A 122 11.05 1.27 14.28
CA ASN A 122 10.43 2.58 14.03
C ASN A 122 9.12 2.78 14.80
N TYR A 123 8.84 1.94 15.80
CA TYR A 123 7.64 2.07 16.64
C TYR A 123 7.74 3.32 17.52
N ILE A 124 6.70 4.17 17.52
CA ILE A 124 6.66 5.43 18.25
C ILE A 124 5.43 5.44 19.17
N LYS A 125 5.65 5.58 20.48
CA LYS A 125 4.54 5.64 21.42
C LYS A 125 3.68 6.88 21.15
N GLY A 126 2.36 6.70 21.12
CA GLY A 126 1.41 7.79 20.87
C GLY A 126 1.01 7.93 19.41
N PHE A 127 1.50 7.05 18.53
CA PHE A 127 1.00 6.90 17.18
C PHE A 127 -0.03 5.77 17.14
N GLU A 128 -0.99 5.88 16.24
CA GLU A 128 -2.06 4.90 16.02
C GLU A 128 -1.93 4.23 14.65
N LEU A 129 -2.19 2.92 14.61
CA LEU A 129 -2.21 2.17 13.36
C LEU A 129 -3.58 2.25 12.70
N GLY A 130 -3.64 2.91 11.55
CA GLY A 130 -4.76 2.92 10.64
C GLY A 130 -4.62 1.83 9.56
N LEU A 131 -5.72 1.13 9.28
CA LEU A 131 -5.82 0.34 8.05
C LEU A 131 -6.04 1.33 6.90
N PHE A 132 -5.02 1.51 6.06
CA PHE A 132 -5.05 2.50 4.98
C PHE A 132 -5.91 2.01 3.82
N GLU A 133 -6.60 2.92 3.14
CA GLU A 133 -7.59 2.60 2.09
C GLU A 133 -7.00 1.96 0.83
N GLN A 134 -5.68 1.92 0.70
CA GLN A 134 -5.03 1.33 -0.46
C GLN A 134 -4.90 -0.19 -0.31
N PHE A 135 -5.70 -0.88 -1.12
CA PHE A 135 -5.85 -2.33 -1.11
C PHE A 135 -5.72 -2.87 -2.54
N GLU A 136 -4.73 -3.72 -2.78
CA GLU A 136 -4.48 -4.28 -4.11
C GLU A 136 -4.49 -5.80 -4.06
N ILE A 137 -5.04 -6.44 -5.09
CA ILE A 137 -5.14 -7.90 -5.16
C ILE A 137 -4.61 -8.35 -6.51
N THR A 138 -3.72 -9.34 -6.53
CA THR A 138 -3.27 -10.04 -7.73
C THR A 138 -3.73 -11.50 -7.67
N PRO A 139 -3.63 -12.26 -8.77
CA PRO A 139 -3.84 -13.70 -8.72
C PRO A 139 -3.00 -14.44 -7.66
N THR A 140 -1.91 -13.87 -7.16
CA THR A 140 -0.96 -14.54 -6.24
C THR A 140 -0.80 -13.86 -4.89
N SER A 141 -1.24 -12.62 -4.71
CA SER A 141 -0.98 -11.87 -3.47
C SER A 141 -2.10 -10.87 -3.16
N VAL A 142 -2.26 -10.58 -1.87
CA VAL A 142 -3.10 -9.49 -1.35
C VAL A 142 -2.18 -8.46 -0.70
N TYR A 143 -2.31 -7.19 -1.07
CA TYR A 143 -1.52 -6.08 -0.58
C TYR A 143 -2.40 -5.12 0.19
N ILE A 144 -1.97 -4.76 1.39
CA ILE A 144 -2.72 -3.91 2.30
C ILE A 144 -1.82 -2.78 2.78
N GLY A 145 -2.22 -1.54 2.54
CA GLY A 145 -1.57 -0.36 3.08
C GLY A 145 -1.89 -0.15 4.56
N PHE A 146 -0.97 0.48 5.27
CA PHE A 146 -1.12 0.89 6.65
C PHE A 146 -0.47 2.24 6.86
N GLY A 147 -1.24 3.16 7.43
CA GLY A 147 -0.73 4.40 7.99
C GLY A 147 -0.50 4.22 9.48
N TYR A 148 0.63 4.69 9.97
CA TYR A 148 0.95 4.73 11.39
C TYR A 148 1.27 6.16 11.76
N CYS A 149 0.29 6.85 12.33
CA CYS A 149 0.26 8.31 12.38
C CYS A 149 0.20 8.83 13.81
N GLU A 150 0.83 9.98 14.03
CA GLU A 150 0.52 10.83 15.18
C GLU A 150 -0.89 11.41 14.99
N PRO A 151 -1.80 11.27 15.98
CA PRO A 151 -3.18 11.70 15.80
C PRO A 151 -3.30 13.16 15.38
N GLU A 152 -4.25 13.43 14.48
CA GLU A 152 -4.57 14.76 13.96
C GLU A 152 -3.41 15.47 13.24
N THR A 153 -2.42 14.72 12.76
CA THR A 153 -1.31 15.25 11.98
C THR A 153 -1.06 14.43 10.71
N ASP A 154 -0.31 15.02 9.78
CA ASP A 154 0.19 14.32 8.59
C ASP A 154 1.51 13.57 8.86
N ASN A 155 1.92 13.46 10.13
CA ASN A 155 3.15 12.79 10.55
C ASN A 155 2.90 11.27 10.62
N CYS A 156 3.02 10.61 9.47
CA CYS A 156 2.72 9.20 9.29
C CYS A 156 3.93 8.41 8.78
N LEU A 157 4.06 7.18 9.28
CA LEU A 157 4.88 6.14 8.66
C LEU A 157 3.96 5.21 7.89
N GLU A 158 4.25 5.00 6.60
CA GLU A 158 3.43 4.15 5.74
C GLU A 158 4.10 2.80 5.49
N LYS A 159 3.31 1.72 5.50
CA LYS A 159 3.77 0.36 5.18
C LYS A 159 2.81 -0.35 4.26
N VAL A 160 3.34 -1.28 3.48
CA VAL A 160 2.52 -2.25 2.75
C VAL A 160 2.82 -3.66 3.26
N LEU A 161 1.76 -4.39 3.58
CA LEU A 161 1.81 -5.82 3.90
C LEU A 161 1.37 -6.63 2.68
N ALA A 162 2.24 -7.53 2.22
CA ALA A 162 1.91 -8.50 1.17
C ALA A 162 1.63 -9.87 1.81
N LEU A 163 0.41 -10.37 1.65
CA LEU A 163 -0.07 -11.70 2.03
C LEU A 163 -0.11 -12.58 0.78
N ASN A 164 0.86 -13.48 0.63
CA ASN A 164 1.04 -14.26 -0.59
C ASN A 164 0.28 -15.59 -0.53
N ALA A 165 -0.14 -16.09 -1.69
CA ALA A 165 -0.87 -17.36 -1.83
C ALA A 165 -0.08 -18.59 -1.35
N ASP A 166 1.26 -18.49 -1.32
CA ASP A 166 2.15 -19.52 -0.77
C ASP A 166 2.26 -19.49 0.76
N GLY A 167 1.51 -18.61 1.43
CA GLY A 167 1.52 -18.44 2.89
C GLY A 167 2.65 -17.55 3.40
N THR A 168 3.51 -17.02 2.53
CA THR A 168 4.55 -16.07 2.94
C THR A 168 3.97 -14.69 3.18
N VAL A 169 4.58 -13.96 4.12
CA VAL A 169 4.22 -12.57 4.43
C VAL A 169 5.44 -11.69 4.24
N ARG A 170 5.26 -10.57 3.54
CA ARG A 170 6.31 -9.55 3.37
C ARG A 170 5.80 -8.18 3.78
N LYS A 171 6.72 -7.36 4.26
CA LYS A 171 6.49 -5.99 4.72
C LYS A 171 7.38 -5.06 3.91
N TYR A 172 6.80 -3.99 3.42
CA TYR A 172 7.47 -2.99 2.59
C TYR A 172 7.30 -1.62 3.22
N GLU A 173 8.35 -0.81 3.09
CA GLU A 173 8.27 0.62 3.31
C GLU A 173 7.54 1.25 2.11
N THR A 174 6.72 2.27 2.37
CA THR A 174 6.15 3.13 1.33
C THR A 174 6.15 4.56 1.84
N SER A 175 5.84 5.52 0.98
CA SER A 175 5.71 6.93 1.36
C SER A 175 4.71 7.63 0.45
N ILE A 176 4.08 8.68 0.98
CA ILE A 176 3.32 9.67 0.21
C ILE A 176 4.17 10.88 -0.19
N ALA A 177 5.35 11.01 0.40
CA ALA A 177 6.27 12.12 0.19
C ALA A 177 7.57 11.65 -0.47
N SER A 178 8.13 12.51 -1.32
CA SER A 178 9.46 12.34 -1.87
C SER A 178 10.53 12.39 -0.77
N ALA A 179 11.76 11.99 -1.09
CA ALA A 179 12.91 12.11 -0.19
C ALA A 179 13.15 13.56 0.28
N GLU A 180 12.76 14.54 -0.55
CA GLU A 180 12.84 15.97 -0.26
C GLU A 180 11.60 16.50 0.51
N GLY A 181 10.60 15.65 0.78
CA GLY A 181 9.43 15.98 1.59
C GLY A 181 8.21 16.51 0.82
N ASP A 182 8.25 16.46 -0.52
CA ASP A 182 7.12 16.90 -1.35
C ASP A 182 6.06 15.81 -1.48
N ILE A 183 4.81 16.15 -1.20
CA ILE A 183 3.68 15.21 -1.21
C ILE A 183 2.98 15.30 -2.56
N ASP A 184 3.08 14.23 -3.34
CA ASP A 184 2.44 14.11 -4.66
C ASP A 184 2.09 12.65 -4.93
N MET A 185 0.97 12.42 -5.62
CA MET A 185 0.42 11.10 -5.87
C MET A 185 1.34 10.21 -6.71
N TYR A 186 2.18 10.77 -7.60
CA TYR A 186 3.15 9.96 -8.36
C TYR A 186 4.14 9.26 -7.43
N VAL A 187 4.46 9.85 -6.27
CA VAL A 187 5.38 9.24 -5.30
C VAL A 187 4.80 7.95 -4.76
N THR A 188 3.55 8.02 -4.28
CA THR A 188 2.79 6.86 -3.81
C THR A 188 2.70 5.80 -4.91
N ASP A 189 2.34 6.18 -6.14
CA ASP A 189 2.22 5.24 -7.27
C ASP A 189 3.54 4.53 -7.58
N ILE A 190 4.68 5.21 -7.48
CA ILE A 190 6.00 4.59 -7.69
C ILE A 190 6.32 3.61 -6.56
N TYR A 191 6.13 3.99 -5.29
CA TYR A 191 6.36 3.06 -4.17
C TYR A 191 5.50 1.80 -4.30
N TRP A 192 4.23 1.96 -4.67
CA TRP A 192 3.31 0.84 -4.88
C TRP A 192 3.71 0.00 -6.10
N LEU A 193 4.07 0.61 -7.22
CA LEU A 193 4.61 -0.12 -8.39
C LEU A 193 5.79 -0.99 -7.98
N TYR A 194 6.82 -0.42 -7.34
CA TYR A 194 8.00 -1.18 -6.94
C TYR A 194 7.64 -2.28 -5.95
N THR A 195 6.84 -1.99 -4.94
CA THR A 195 6.39 -2.96 -3.92
C THR A 195 5.69 -4.15 -4.55
N LEU A 196 4.66 -3.91 -5.36
CA LEU A 196 3.87 -4.97 -5.97
C LEU A 196 4.71 -5.74 -7.00
N TYR A 197 5.41 -5.02 -7.88
CA TYR A 197 6.19 -5.64 -8.95
C TYR A 197 7.30 -6.52 -8.39
N VAL A 198 8.09 -6.02 -7.44
CA VAL A 198 9.18 -6.78 -6.84
C VAL A 198 8.66 -7.93 -5.98
N ASN A 199 7.53 -7.79 -5.27
CA ASN A 199 6.94 -8.91 -4.54
C ASN A 199 6.56 -10.04 -5.48
N GLU A 200 5.81 -9.75 -6.56
CA GLU A 200 5.37 -10.75 -7.53
C GLU A 200 6.55 -11.46 -8.21
N LEU A 201 7.60 -10.71 -8.51
CA LEU A 201 8.83 -11.28 -9.07
C LEU A 201 9.59 -12.13 -8.05
N SER A 202 9.54 -11.78 -6.77
CA SER A 202 10.27 -12.46 -5.70
C SER A 202 9.56 -13.73 -5.21
N LEU A 203 8.36 -14.05 -5.71
CA LEU A 203 7.69 -15.30 -5.35
C LEU A 203 8.47 -16.51 -5.85
N ALA A 204 8.35 -17.65 -5.15
CA ALA A 204 9.02 -18.89 -5.53
C ALA A 204 8.67 -19.34 -6.97
N THR A 205 7.47 -18.98 -7.43
CA THR A 205 7.06 -19.15 -8.83
C THR A 205 6.38 -17.86 -9.29
N PRO A 206 7.12 -16.96 -9.95
CA PRO A 206 6.57 -15.70 -10.45
C PRO A 206 5.41 -15.94 -11.41
N ASN A 207 4.30 -15.23 -11.21
CA ASN A 207 3.10 -15.38 -12.02
C ASN A 207 2.99 -14.27 -13.07
N ALA A 208 3.02 -14.65 -14.35
CA ALA A 208 3.00 -13.69 -15.45
C ALA A 208 1.74 -12.80 -15.47
N ALA A 209 0.58 -13.31 -15.05
CA ALA A 209 -0.67 -12.54 -15.02
C ALA A 209 -0.68 -11.53 -13.86
N SER A 210 -0.15 -11.90 -12.69
CA SER A 210 0.03 -10.98 -11.56
C SER A 210 0.98 -9.84 -11.93
N ILE A 211 2.13 -10.17 -12.50
CA ILE A 211 3.11 -9.19 -12.99
C ILE A 211 2.47 -8.25 -14.01
N GLN A 212 1.76 -8.80 -15.01
CA GLN A 212 1.09 -8.00 -16.03
C GLN A 212 0.02 -7.08 -15.43
N LYS A 213 -0.73 -7.55 -14.41
CA LYS A 213 -1.74 -6.74 -13.73
C LYS A 213 -1.11 -5.51 -13.06
N VAL A 214 0.01 -5.71 -12.36
CA VAL A 214 0.75 -4.61 -11.72
C VAL A 214 1.25 -3.62 -12.77
N LEU A 215 1.92 -4.11 -13.81
CA LEU A 215 2.46 -3.26 -14.88
C LEU A 215 1.36 -2.47 -15.60
N ASN A 216 0.21 -3.09 -15.88
CA ASN A 216 -0.91 -2.40 -16.54
C ASN A 216 -1.53 -1.30 -15.67
N LYS A 217 -1.41 -1.39 -14.35
CA LYS A 217 -1.95 -0.37 -13.44
C LYS A 217 -1.10 0.89 -13.41
N TYR A 218 0.22 0.73 -13.36
CA TYR A 218 1.14 1.84 -13.10
C TYR A 218 1.98 2.28 -14.29
N CYS A 219 1.99 1.53 -15.40
CA CYS A 219 2.78 1.85 -16.58
C CYS A 219 1.90 2.15 -17.79
N THR A 220 2.43 2.90 -18.75
CA THR A 220 1.80 3.01 -20.06
C THR A 220 1.76 1.65 -20.75
N THR A 221 0.76 1.41 -21.60
CA THR A 221 0.58 0.13 -22.31
C THR A 221 1.84 -0.35 -23.02
N ASP A 222 2.56 0.56 -23.69
CA ASP A 222 3.77 0.22 -24.45
C ASP A 222 4.94 -0.13 -23.53
N PHE A 223 5.10 0.62 -22.43
CA PHE A 223 6.15 0.35 -21.46
C PHE A 223 5.88 -0.95 -20.68
N ALA A 224 4.63 -1.20 -20.28
CA ALA A 224 4.22 -2.46 -19.65
C ALA A 224 4.56 -3.67 -20.54
N LYS A 225 4.23 -3.62 -21.84
CA LYS A 225 4.58 -4.68 -22.82
C LYS A 225 6.10 -4.86 -22.97
N ARG A 226 6.88 -3.79 -22.85
CA ARG A 226 8.35 -3.86 -22.89
C ARG A 226 8.89 -4.54 -21.63
N LEU A 227 8.43 -4.10 -20.45
CA LEU A 227 8.82 -4.70 -19.18
C LEU A 227 8.48 -6.18 -19.13
N GLN A 228 7.27 -6.58 -19.50
CA GLN A 228 6.84 -7.99 -19.50
C GLN A 228 7.79 -8.92 -20.28
N ARG A 229 8.36 -8.44 -21.39
CA ARG A 229 9.31 -9.22 -22.23
C ARG A 229 10.71 -9.34 -21.62
N GLU A 230 11.16 -8.32 -20.90
CA GLU A 230 12.54 -8.24 -20.37
C GLU A 230 12.65 -8.60 -18.87
N THR A 231 11.50 -8.78 -18.20
CA THR A 231 11.31 -8.85 -16.74
C THR A 231 12.33 -9.69 -15.95
N LEU A 232 12.72 -10.89 -16.43
CA LEU A 232 13.59 -11.82 -15.67
C LEU A 232 15.05 -11.86 -16.15
N LYS A 233 15.36 -11.26 -17.31
CA LYS A 233 16.72 -11.30 -17.89
C LYS A 233 17.40 -9.93 -17.91
N LYS A 234 16.59 -8.87 -17.97
CA LYS A 234 17.02 -7.48 -18.01
C LYS A 234 15.90 -6.63 -17.44
N ASN A 235 15.67 -6.73 -16.13
CA ASN A 235 14.63 -5.94 -15.49
C ASN A 235 14.99 -4.45 -15.60
N LEU A 236 14.27 -3.69 -16.42
CA LEU A 236 14.64 -2.31 -16.72
C LEU A 236 14.49 -1.39 -15.49
N LEU A 237 13.48 -1.65 -14.65
CA LEU A 237 13.27 -0.91 -13.39
C LEU A 237 14.36 -1.25 -12.36
N LEU A 238 14.80 -2.50 -12.29
CA LEU A 238 15.80 -2.93 -11.31
C LEU A 238 17.25 -2.85 -11.81
N GLY A 239 17.47 -2.70 -13.11
CA GLY A 239 18.82 -2.69 -13.71
C GLY A 239 19.63 -3.96 -13.43
N SER A 240 18.98 -5.07 -13.08
CA SER A 240 19.61 -6.32 -12.65
C SER A 240 18.69 -7.51 -12.98
N ASP A 241 19.28 -8.65 -13.32
CA ASP A 241 18.61 -9.94 -13.49
C ASP A 241 18.44 -10.69 -12.15
N GLN A 242 19.23 -10.31 -11.15
CA GLN A 242 19.07 -10.70 -9.76
C GLN A 242 18.40 -9.58 -8.98
N PHE A 243 17.46 -9.91 -8.10
CA PHE A 243 16.89 -8.94 -7.17
C PHE A 243 16.44 -9.64 -5.89
N ASP A 244 16.36 -8.86 -4.82
CA ASP A 244 15.80 -9.27 -3.54
C ASP A 244 14.80 -8.20 -3.13
N TYR A 245 13.61 -8.61 -2.70
CA TYR A 245 12.59 -7.70 -2.18
C TYR A 245 13.10 -6.82 -1.03
N GLN A 246 14.11 -7.28 -0.29
CA GLN A 246 14.73 -6.52 0.79
C GLN A 246 15.45 -5.25 0.31
N TRP A 247 15.80 -5.14 -0.97
CA TRP A 247 16.40 -3.93 -1.53
C TRP A 247 15.45 -2.73 -1.38
N LEU A 248 14.14 -2.98 -1.42
CA LEU A 248 13.11 -1.93 -1.27
C LEU A 248 13.02 -1.35 0.15
N ARG A 249 13.73 -1.90 1.15
CA ARG A 249 13.85 -1.27 2.48
C ARG A 249 14.58 0.08 2.45
N SER A 250 15.25 0.36 1.34
CA SER A 250 15.98 1.60 1.10
C SER A 250 15.51 2.30 -0.17
N LEU A 251 14.31 1.95 -0.65
CA LEU A 251 13.72 2.65 -1.79
C LEU A 251 13.42 4.08 -1.38
N GLU A 252 13.92 5.02 -2.18
CA GLU A 252 13.58 6.43 -2.10
C GLU A 252 13.12 6.88 -3.48
N VAL A 253 12.09 7.73 -3.48
CA VAL A 253 11.57 8.41 -4.67
C VAL A 253 11.86 9.90 -4.48
N HIS A 254 12.56 10.50 -5.43
CA HIS A 254 12.95 11.90 -5.37
C HIS A 254 11.98 12.78 -6.15
N LEU A 255 12.04 14.09 -5.88
CA LEU A 255 11.24 15.10 -6.53
C LEU A 255 11.30 15.01 -8.06
N MET A 256 10.15 15.16 -8.70
CA MET A 256 10.00 15.19 -10.15
C MET A 256 10.57 16.49 -10.74
N ASP A 257 11.38 16.36 -11.78
CA ASP A 257 11.66 17.45 -12.71
C ASP A 257 10.48 17.64 -13.67
N GLU A 258 9.63 18.62 -13.36
CA GLU A 258 8.43 18.97 -14.15
C GLU A 258 8.73 19.32 -15.62
N LYS A 259 9.95 19.76 -15.94
CA LYS A 259 10.31 20.09 -17.34
C LYS A 259 10.44 18.84 -18.20
N THR A 260 10.91 17.76 -17.58
CA THR A 260 11.15 16.48 -18.26
C THR A 260 10.10 15.44 -17.92
N ASN A 261 9.23 15.70 -16.92
CA ASN A 261 8.35 14.72 -16.29
C ASN A 261 9.12 13.46 -15.89
N THR A 262 10.25 13.65 -15.22
CA THR A 262 11.05 12.53 -14.72
C THR A 262 11.40 12.71 -13.26
N CYS A 263 11.40 11.61 -12.50
CA CYS A 263 11.93 11.58 -11.14
C CYS A 263 13.05 10.54 -11.04
N ILE A 264 13.84 10.60 -9.99
CA ILE A 264 14.84 9.57 -9.69
C ILE A 264 14.31 8.69 -8.58
N VAL A 265 14.56 7.39 -8.71
CA VAL A 265 14.46 6.46 -7.61
C VAL A 265 15.83 5.88 -7.30
N ASN A 266 16.08 5.62 -6.03
CA ASN A 266 17.25 4.85 -5.63
C ASN A 266 16.95 3.80 -4.59
N TYR A 267 17.79 2.77 -4.57
CA TYR A 267 17.79 1.76 -3.52
C TYR A 267 19.17 1.11 -3.40
N LYS A 268 19.41 0.50 -2.25
CA LYS A 268 20.64 -0.19 -1.89
C LYS A 268 20.50 -1.68 -2.09
N ARG A 269 21.42 -2.26 -2.85
CA ARG A 269 21.55 -3.71 -3.00
C ARG A 269 22.23 -4.36 -1.80
N ALA A 270 22.11 -5.67 -1.69
CA ALA A 270 22.74 -6.46 -0.62
C ALA A 270 24.28 -6.35 -0.58
N ASP A 271 24.92 -6.10 -1.73
CA ASP A 271 26.38 -5.85 -1.82
C ASP A 271 26.77 -4.42 -1.39
N GLY A 272 25.81 -3.61 -0.97
CA GLY A 272 26.00 -2.23 -0.53
C GLY A 272 25.98 -1.20 -1.66
N LYS A 273 25.89 -1.63 -2.93
CA LYS A 273 25.87 -0.71 -4.07
C LYS A 273 24.52 0.02 -4.17
N MET A 274 24.57 1.34 -4.30
CA MET A 274 23.41 2.14 -4.65
C MET A 274 23.09 2.01 -6.14
N VAL A 275 21.81 1.83 -6.46
CA VAL A 275 21.28 1.85 -7.82
C VAL A 275 20.40 3.08 -7.96
N TYR A 276 20.60 3.82 -9.04
CA TYR A 276 19.81 5.00 -9.38
C TYR A 276 19.13 4.77 -10.74
N LYS A 277 17.84 5.09 -10.82
CA LYS A 277 17.05 5.00 -12.04
C LYS A 277 16.24 6.26 -12.22
N ARG A 278 16.26 6.81 -13.44
CA ARG A 278 15.38 7.91 -13.82
C ARG A 278 14.10 7.32 -14.40
N ILE A 279 13.00 7.56 -13.71
CA ILE A 279 11.66 7.12 -14.09
C ILE A 279 11.02 8.21 -14.93
N HIS A 280 10.53 7.83 -16.11
CA HIS A 280 9.83 8.73 -17.02
C HIS A 280 8.35 8.60 -16.75
N LEU A 281 7.68 9.73 -16.56
CA LEU A 281 6.28 9.81 -16.20
C LEU A 281 5.50 10.44 -17.36
N GLN A 282 4.29 9.94 -17.58
CA GLN A 282 3.34 10.48 -18.53
C GLN A 282 2.04 10.77 -17.79
N LEU A 283 1.61 12.03 -17.80
CA LEU A 283 0.31 12.42 -17.26
C LEU A 283 -0.80 11.64 -17.97
N LYS A 284 -1.73 11.07 -17.21
CA LYS A 284 -2.89 10.39 -17.78
C LYS A 284 -3.79 11.42 -18.46
N PRO A 285 -4.35 11.09 -19.65
CA PRO A 285 -5.31 11.96 -20.30
C PRO A 285 -6.44 12.33 -19.34
N GLU A 286 -6.87 13.59 -19.36
CA GLU A 286 -8.02 14.09 -18.60
C GLU A 286 -7.86 14.03 -17.07
N THR A 287 -6.61 13.95 -16.58
CA THR A 287 -6.29 14.05 -15.15
C THR A 287 -5.31 15.19 -14.89
N GLU A 288 -5.31 15.72 -13.67
CA GLU A 288 -4.42 16.83 -13.29
C GLU A 288 -3.11 16.35 -12.65
N TYR A 289 -3.15 15.24 -11.91
CA TYR A 289 -2.03 14.77 -11.08
C TYR A 289 -1.78 13.27 -11.16
N GLU A 290 -2.43 12.55 -12.08
CA GLU A 290 -2.23 11.11 -12.21
C GLU A 290 -1.20 10.79 -13.28
N TYR A 291 -0.14 10.07 -12.92
CA TYR A 291 0.94 9.72 -13.84
C TYR A 291 1.01 8.21 -14.07
N LEU A 292 1.47 7.84 -15.26
CA LEU A 292 1.89 6.49 -15.59
C LEU A 292 3.38 6.47 -15.88
N VAL A 293 4.06 5.42 -15.43
CA VAL A 293 5.45 5.19 -15.82
C VAL A 293 5.51 4.85 -17.30
N SER A 294 6.16 5.70 -18.09
CA SER A 294 6.28 5.58 -19.54
C SER A 294 7.65 5.05 -19.98
N GLY A 295 8.63 5.05 -19.09
CA GLY A 295 10.00 4.65 -19.40
C GLY A 295 10.93 4.66 -18.20
N VAL A 296 12.14 4.18 -18.43
CA VAL A 296 13.24 4.23 -17.46
C VAL A 296 14.56 4.40 -18.19
N SER A 297 15.45 5.20 -17.61
CA SER A 297 16.84 5.34 -18.03
C SER A 297 17.78 5.23 -16.83
N ASP A 298 19.07 4.99 -17.10
CA ASP A 298 20.08 5.00 -16.05
C ASP A 298 20.27 6.42 -15.50
N ALA A 299 20.58 6.50 -14.21
CA ALA A 299 20.90 7.72 -13.49
C ALA A 299 22.09 7.46 -12.55
N THR A 300 22.57 8.52 -11.92
CA THR A 300 23.63 8.49 -10.92
C THR A 300 23.25 9.40 -9.74
N GLU A 301 23.98 9.29 -8.64
CA GLU A 301 23.85 10.20 -7.49
C GLU A 301 23.95 11.68 -7.88
N LYS A 302 24.72 12.02 -8.92
CA LYS A 302 24.89 13.39 -9.40
C LYS A 302 23.64 13.96 -10.06
N ASP A 303 22.69 13.11 -10.42
CA ASP A 303 21.45 13.50 -11.07
C ASP A 303 20.35 13.83 -10.05
N LEU A 304 20.57 13.56 -8.75
CA LEU A 304 19.61 13.84 -7.69
C LEU A 304 19.24 15.34 -7.64
N PRO A 305 17.98 15.67 -7.29
CA PRO A 305 17.58 17.05 -7.07
C PRO A 305 18.49 17.72 -6.04
N THR A 306 18.85 18.98 -6.30
CA THR A 306 19.51 19.79 -5.27
C THR A 306 18.47 20.22 -4.24
N MET A 307 18.72 19.91 -2.97
CA MET A 307 17.99 20.47 -1.83
C MET A 307 18.12 21.99 -1.75
#